data_AF-A0A7L3FVJ4-F1
#
_entry.id   AF-A0A7L3FVJ4-F1
#
_cell.length_a   1.000
_cell.length_b   1.000
_cell.length_c   1.000
_cell.angle_alpha   90.00
_cell.angle_beta   90.00
_cell.angle_gamma   90.00
#
_symmetry.space_group_name_H-M   'P 1'
#
loop_
_entity.id
_entity.type
_entity.pdbx_description
1 polymer ?
#
loop_
_entity_poly.entity_id
_entity_poly.type
_entity_poly.pdbx_seq_one_letter_code
_entity_poly.pdbx_strand_id
1 'polypeptide(L)'
;WVFLHEKAYQVRDTVIESSVVTKVKGIGHYAGRVLDTADYITPHQGTSVFVVVTKQILTENQSQGICPESEAEYQCTADHDCWGKSPTTGSGVLTGRCVPYNRTLHTCEIRGWCPTEVDTVDVPVMLEAENFTLFIKNSIRFPLFGFEKANLPPPGSGGQLGRCRFHPE
;
A
#
# COMPACT_ATOMS: atom_id res chain seq x y z
N TRP A 1 -18.47 39.79 20.41
CA TRP A 1 -18.72 38.73 19.42
C TRP A 1 -18.29 39.17 18.01
N VAL A 2 -19.07 40.01 17.31
CA VAL A 2 -18.85 40.34 15.88
C VAL A 2 -17.44 40.85 15.52
N PHE A 3 -16.89 41.84 16.23
CA PHE A 3 -15.59 42.39 15.84
C PHE A 3 -14.40 41.56 16.30
N LEU A 4 -14.43 41.06 17.55
CA LEU A 4 -13.27 40.36 18.14
C LEU A 4 -13.26 38.86 17.83
N HIS A 5 -14.39 38.16 18.00
CA HIS A 5 -14.48 36.71 17.79
C HIS A 5 -14.54 36.38 16.31
N GLU A 6 -15.47 37.01 15.58
CA GLU A 6 -15.62 36.77 14.13
C GLU A 6 -14.57 37.50 13.28
N LYS A 7 -13.79 38.41 13.87
CA LYS A 7 -12.76 39.19 13.15
C LYS A 7 -13.32 39.86 11.88
N ALA A 8 -14.53 40.43 11.96
CA ALA A 8 -15.21 41.03 10.81
C ALA A 8 -14.46 42.22 10.17
N TYR A 9 -13.42 42.73 10.83
CA TYR A 9 -12.50 43.74 10.31
C TYR A 9 -11.40 43.18 9.39
N GLN A 10 -11.29 41.85 9.24
CA GLN A 10 -10.29 41.17 8.42
C GLN A 10 -10.92 40.54 7.19
N VAL A 11 -10.22 40.62 6.05
CA VAL A 11 -10.53 39.83 4.86
C VAL A 11 -10.04 38.39 5.09
N ARG A 12 -10.81 37.39 4.66
CA ARG A 12 -10.46 35.98 4.77
C ARG A 12 -10.31 35.37 3.38
N ASP A 13 -9.21 34.65 3.18
CA ASP A 13 -9.01 33.79 2.01
C ASP A 13 -9.25 32.34 2.43
N THR A 14 -10.17 31.66 1.74
CA THR A 14 -10.48 30.24 1.95
C THR A 14 -9.93 29.36 0.83
N VAL A 15 -9.41 29.94 -0.25
CA VAL A 15 -8.85 29.20 -1.39
C VAL A 15 -7.36 29.03 -1.15
N ILE A 16 -7.00 27.90 -0.56
CA ILE A 16 -5.61 27.56 -0.25
C ILE A 16 -5.06 26.69 -1.38
N GLU A 17 -3.96 27.13 -1.98
CA GLU A 17 -3.16 26.28 -2.86
C GLU A 17 -2.16 25.50 -2.00
N SER A 18 -2.08 24.18 -2.19
CA SER A 18 -1.20 23.31 -1.42
C SER A 18 -0.47 22.31 -2.30
N SER A 19 0.81 22.11 -2.01
CA SER A 19 1.65 21.09 -2.63
C SER A 19 2.34 20.27 -1.54
N VAL A 20 2.32 18.95 -1.69
CA VAL A 20 2.89 18.01 -0.73
C VAL A 20 3.83 17.06 -1.45
N VAL A 21 5.05 16.92 -0.92
CA VAL A 21 6.04 15.94 -1.34
C VAL A 21 6.45 15.12 -0.13
N THR A 22 6.41 13.80 -0.26
CA THR A 22 6.74 12.85 0.79
C THR A 22 7.98 12.03 0.44
N LYS A 23 8.72 11.61 1.47
CA LYS A 23 9.82 10.67 1.32
C LYS A 23 9.94 9.81 2.57
N VAL A 24 9.85 8.50 2.40
CA VAL A 24 10.10 7.55 3.49
C VAL A 24 11.58 7.16 3.50
N LYS A 25 12.12 6.90 4.69
CA LYS A 25 13.43 6.30 4.89
C LYS A 25 13.39 5.25 5.98
N GLY A 26 14.05 4.13 5.73
CA GLY A 26 14.15 3.00 6.64
C GLY A 26 14.68 1.77 5.91
N ILE A 27 15.18 0.81 6.67
CA ILE A 27 15.61 -0.50 6.18
C ILE A 27 14.94 -1.53 7.07
N GLY A 28 14.33 -2.55 6.47
CA GLY A 28 13.72 -3.65 7.21
C GLY A 28 14.21 -5.00 6.73
N HIS A 29 14.08 -6.01 7.59
CA HIS A 29 14.42 -7.39 7.25
C HIS A 29 13.13 -8.19 7.07
N TYR A 30 12.94 -8.80 5.90
CA TYR A 30 11.73 -9.56 5.60
C TYR A 30 12.07 -10.80 4.76
N ALA A 31 11.58 -11.97 5.18
CA ALA A 31 11.78 -13.24 4.48
C ALA A 31 13.26 -13.51 4.11
N GLY A 32 14.20 -13.18 5.00
CA GLY A 32 15.65 -13.36 4.77
C GLY A 32 16.29 -12.36 3.80
N ARG A 33 15.54 -11.34 3.35
CA ARG A 33 16.01 -10.25 2.49
C ARG A 33 16.04 -8.93 3.25
N VAL A 34 16.88 -8.01 2.79
CA VAL A 34 16.88 -6.62 3.25
C VAL A 34 16.01 -5.83 2.27
N LEU A 35 15.00 -5.13 2.79
CA LEU A 35 14.10 -4.30 2.01
C LEU A 35 14.39 -2.81 2.27
N ASP A 36 14.46 -2.03 1.21
CA ASP A 36 14.61 -0.58 1.27
C ASP A 36 13.37 0.16 0.75
N THR A 37 13.45 1.50 0.69
CA THR A 37 12.33 2.35 0.28
C THR A 37 11.77 2.00 -1.11
N ALA A 38 12.58 1.47 -2.03
CA ALA A 38 12.10 1.07 -3.36
C ALA A 38 11.27 -0.22 -3.32
N ASP A 39 11.46 -1.06 -2.30
CA ASP A 39 10.76 -2.34 -2.17
C ASP A 39 9.41 -2.20 -1.47
N TYR A 40 9.36 -1.42 -0.38
CA TYR A 40 8.16 -1.36 0.47
C TYR A 40 7.28 -0.12 0.27
N ILE A 41 7.68 0.87 -0.54
CA ILE A 41 6.84 2.04 -0.84
C ILE A 41 6.14 1.91 -2.18
N THR A 42 4.81 2.01 -2.15
CA THR A 42 3.99 2.09 -3.36
C THR A 42 2.91 3.17 -3.27
N PRO A 43 2.73 4.01 -4.30
CA PRO A 43 3.57 4.13 -5.48
C PRO A 43 4.81 5.02 -5.18
N HIS A 44 5.86 4.94 -5.99
CA HIS A 44 7.18 5.49 -5.65
C HIS A 44 7.33 7.02 -5.84
N GLN A 45 6.31 7.73 -6.34
CA GLN A 45 6.44 9.14 -6.75
C GLN A 45 6.50 10.13 -5.59
N GLY A 46 6.27 9.70 -4.33
CA GLY A 46 6.34 10.60 -3.17
C GLY A 46 5.23 11.65 -3.14
N THR A 47 4.03 11.27 -3.57
CA THR A 47 2.82 12.09 -3.51
C THR A 47 2.26 12.19 -2.08
N SER A 48 1.16 12.92 -1.90
CA SER A 48 0.44 13.00 -0.62
C SER A 48 -0.15 11.65 -0.16
N VAL A 49 -0.27 10.68 -1.05
CA VAL A 49 -0.75 9.32 -0.78
C VAL A 49 0.33 8.32 -1.16
N PHE A 50 0.61 7.40 -0.25
CA PHE A 50 1.53 6.28 -0.42
C PHE A 50 1.19 5.19 0.60
N VAL A 51 1.70 3.97 0.37
CA VAL A 51 1.55 2.81 1.24
C VAL A 51 2.94 2.32 1.64
N VAL A 52 3.09 1.97 2.92
CA VAL A 52 4.23 1.21 3.43
C VAL A 52 3.80 -0.25 3.54
N VAL A 53 4.36 -1.11 2.71
CA VAL A 53 4.08 -2.54 2.70
C VAL A 53 4.79 -3.18 3.90
N THR A 54 4.02 -3.68 4.86
CA THR A 54 4.54 -4.26 6.11
C THR A 54 4.40 -5.79 6.17
N LYS A 55 3.62 -6.40 5.29
CA LYS A 55 3.39 -7.85 5.19
C LYS A 55 3.24 -8.21 3.71
N GLN A 56 3.84 -9.32 3.28
CA GLN A 56 3.78 -9.79 1.90
C GLN A 56 3.63 -11.31 1.84
N ILE A 57 2.68 -11.78 1.04
CA ILE A 57 2.56 -13.19 0.64
C ILE A 57 3.13 -13.27 -0.78
N LEU A 58 4.19 -14.06 -0.95
CA LEU A 58 4.93 -14.15 -2.20
C LEU A 58 4.62 -15.47 -2.90
N THR A 59 4.10 -15.36 -4.12
CA THR A 59 3.90 -16.51 -5.02
C THR A 59 4.93 -16.45 -6.14
N GLU A 60 6.09 -17.07 -5.93
CA GLU A 60 7.22 -16.99 -6.85
C GLU A 60 7.03 -17.87 -8.10
N ASN A 61 7.74 -17.53 -9.18
CA ASN A 61 7.82 -18.30 -10.43
C ASN A 61 6.47 -18.60 -11.11
N GLN A 62 5.51 -17.68 -10.98
CA GLN A 62 4.25 -17.81 -11.71
C GLN A 62 4.48 -17.74 -13.23
N SER A 63 3.77 -18.62 -13.94
CA SER A 63 3.75 -18.66 -15.41
C SER A 63 2.31 -18.83 -15.90
N GLN A 64 2.04 -18.41 -17.13
CA GLN A 64 0.73 -18.66 -17.73
C GLN A 64 0.55 -20.15 -17.99
N GLY A 65 -0.46 -20.74 -17.36
CA GLY A 65 -0.64 -22.17 -17.37
C GLY A 65 -2.04 -22.60 -16.93
N ILE A 66 -2.15 -23.89 -16.63
CA ILE A 66 -3.35 -24.53 -16.12
C ILE A 66 -2.98 -25.22 -14.81
N CYS A 67 -3.70 -24.92 -13.74
CA CYS A 67 -3.44 -25.45 -12.40
C CYS A 67 -4.72 -25.51 -11.57
N PRO A 68 -4.77 -26.35 -10.52
CA PRO A 68 -5.83 -26.29 -9.52
C PRO A 68 -5.82 -24.96 -8.77
N GLU A 69 -6.99 -24.45 -8.42
CA GLU A 69 -7.16 -23.32 -7.50
C GLU A 69 -6.79 -23.71 -6.06
N SER A 70 -6.26 -22.77 -5.28
CA SER A 70 -5.81 -22.98 -3.89
C SER A 70 -6.88 -22.68 -2.84
N GLU A 71 -7.84 -21.82 -3.18
CA GLU A 71 -8.89 -21.38 -2.28
C GLU A 71 -9.93 -22.46 -1.98
N ALA A 72 -10.32 -22.56 -0.71
CA ALA A 72 -11.27 -23.58 -0.24
C ALA A 72 -12.65 -23.47 -0.91
N GLU A 73 -13.04 -22.26 -1.33
CA GLU A 73 -14.30 -22.00 -2.05
C GLU A 73 -14.39 -22.76 -3.40
N TYR A 74 -13.25 -23.14 -3.97
CA TYR A 74 -13.15 -23.86 -5.24
C TYR A 74 -13.02 -25.37 -5.09
N GLN A 75 -13.21 -25.90 -3.87
CA GLN A 75 -13.31 -27.34 -3.66
C GLN A 75 -14.42 -27.94 -4.54
N CYS A 76 -14.12 -29.07 -5.15
CA CYS A 76 -15.01 -29.81 -6.03
C CYS A 76 -14.91 -31.31 -5.76
N THR A 77 -15.95 -32.03 -6.15
CA THR A 77 -16.01 -33.49 -6.15
C THR A 77 -16.13 -34.06 -7.56
N ALA A 78 -16.73 -33.30 -8.48
CA ALA A 78 -16.87 -33.64 -9.88
C ALA A 78 -16.78 -32.40 -10.77
N ASP A 79 -16.53 -32.59 -12.07
CA ASP A 79 -16.32 -31.52 -13.06
C ASP A 79 -17.49 -30.52 -13.15
N HIS A 80 -18.72 -30.99 -12.94
CA HIS A 80 -19.92 -30.13 -12.99
C HIS A 80 -19.95 -29.07 -11.87
N ASP A 81 -19.26 -29.31 -10.74
CA ASP A 81 -19.13 -28.34 -9.64
C ASP A 81 -18.37 -27.07 -10.10
N CYS A 82 -17.64 -27.16 -11.22
CA CYS A 82 -16.82 -26.10 -11.76
C CYS A 82 -17.49 -25.32 -12.91
N TRP A 83 -18.73 -25.64 -13.30
CA TRP A 83 -19.43 -25.03 -14.46
C TRP A 83 -20.36 -23.86 -14.13
N GLY A 84 -20.39 -23.39 -12.88
CA GLY A 84 -21.24 -22.27 -12.45
C GLY A 84 -20.64 -21.35 -11.38
N LYS A 85 -19.36 -21.56 -11.03
CA LYS A 85 -18.65 -20.69 -10.08
C LYS A 85 -18.24 -19.40 -10.78
N SER A 86 -18.41 -18.26 -10.11
CA SER A 86 -18.15 -16.95 -10.72
C SER A 86 -16.64 -16.76 -10.93
N PRO A 87 -16.18 -16.39 -12.15
CA PRO A 87 -14.77 -16.09 -12.39
C PRO A 87 -14.30 -14.80 -11.69
N THR A 88 -15.20 -14.02 -11.08
CA THR A 88 -14.88 -12.73 -10.45
C THR A 88 -14.12 -12.85 -9.13
N THR A 89 -14.16 -14.01 -8.47
CA THR A 89 -13.47 -14.25 -7.18
C THR A 89 -12.33 -15.27 -7.30
N GLY A 90 -12.00 -15.72 -8.51
CA GLY A 90 -11.01 -16.77 -8.75
C GLY A 90 -9.68 -16.22 -9.23
N SER A 91 -8.60 -16.99 -9.08
CA SER A 91 -7.26 -16.60 -9.54
C SER A 91 -7.10 -16.70 -11.08
N GLY A 92 -8.14 -17.17 -11.78
CA GLY A 92 -8.15 -17.34 -13.23
C GLY A 92 -9.49 -17.79 -13.79
N VAL A 93 -9.47 -18.24 -15.05
CA VAL A 93 -10.68 -18.70 -15.75
C VAL A 93 -10.85 -20.21 -15.56
N LEU A 94 -11.98 -20.63 -15.02
CA LEU A 94 -12.30 -22.05 -14.81
C LEU A 94 -12.30 -22.82 -16.15
N THR A 95 -11.57 -23.93 -16.21
CA THR A 95 -11.61 -24.86 -17.35
C THR A 95 -12.84 -25.78 -17.28
N GLY A 96 -13.45 -25.87 -16.10
CA GLY A 96 -14.58 -26.74 -15.82
C GLY A 96 -14.20 -28.16 -15.43
N ARG A 97 -12.94 -28.42 -15.08
CA ARG A 97 -12.48 -29.73 -14.61
C ARG A 97 -12.20 -29.69 -13.11
N CYS A 98 -12.49 -30.78 -12.42
CA CYS A 98 -12.14 -30.97 -11.02
C CYS A 98 -10.85 -31.79 -10.94
N VAL A 99 -9.77 -31.20 -10.42
CA VAL A 99 -8.44 -31.83 -10.40
C VAL A 99 -7.89 -31.87 -8.97
N PRO A 100 -7.04 -32.85 -8.64
CA PRO A 100 -6.44 -32.93 -7.30
C PRO A 100 -5.49 -31.75 -7.06
N TYR A 101 -5.77 -30.96 -6.01
CA TYR A 101 -4.83 -29.96 -5.49
C TYR A 101 -3.78 -30.61 -4.58
N ASN A 102 -4.24 -31.48 -3.69
CA ASN A 102 -3.38 -32.34 -2.87
C ASN A 102 -3.96 -33.77 -2.80
N ARG A 103 -3.37 -34.66 -1.98
CA ARG A 103 -3.82 -36.07 -1.88
C ARG A 103 -5.28 -36.24 -1.42
N THR A 104 -5.82 -35.27 -0.67
CA THR A 104 -7.14 -35.34 -0.03
C THR A 104 -8.13 -34.31 -0.59
N LEU A 105 -7.64 -33.25 -1.24
CA LEU A 105 -8.41 -32.09 -1.67
C LEU A 105 -8.37 -31.99 -3.20
N HIS A 106 -9.55 -31.89 -3.80
CA HIS A 106 -9.73 -31.61 -5.21
C HIS A 106 -10.35 -30.22 -5.35
N THR A 107 -9.83 -29.43 -6.29
CA THR A 107 -10.30 -28.09 -6.57
C THR A 107 -10.48 -27.90 -8.07
N CYS A 108 -11.26 -26.90 -8.43
CA CYS A 108 -11.49 -26.59 -9.83
C CYS A 108 -10.19 -26.14 -10.51
N GLU A 109 -9.96 -26.67 -11.70
CA GLU A 109 -8.85 -26.31 -12.57
C GLU A 109 -9.13 -24.95 -13.23
N ILE A 110 -8.14 -24.08 -13.21
CA ILE A 110 -8.18 -22.76 -13.82
C ILE A 110 -7.07 -22.59 -14.85
N ARG A 111 -7.30 -21.70 -15.82
CA ARG A 111 -6.29 -21.16 -16.71
C ARG A 111 -5.95 -19.73 -16.27
N GLY A 112 -4.70 -19.48 -15.94
CA GLY A 112 -4.24 -18.20 -15.39
C GLY A 112 -2.77 -18.24 -15.01
N TRP A 113 -2.40 -17.43 -14.01
CA TRP A 113 -1.07 -17.47 -13.40
C TRP A 113 -0.94 -18.65 -12.45
N CYS A 114 -0.01 -19.55 -12.74
CA CYS A 114 0.20 -20.80 -12.01
C CYS A 114 1.63 -20.89 -11.45
N PRO A 115 1.83 -21.35 -10.20
CA PRO A 115 0.80 -21.80 -9.26
C PRO A 115 -0.03 -20.63 -8.68
N THR A 116 -1.24 -20.90 -8.19
CA THR A 116 -2.09 -19.89 -7.54
C THR A 116 -1.53 -19.46 -6.18
N GLU A 117 -1.92 -18.28 -5.71
CA GLU A 117 -1.52 -17.76 -4.40
C GLU A 117 -2.16 -18.57 -3.27
N VAL A 118 -1.42 -18.81 -2.19
CA VAL A 118 -1.91 -19.54 -1.01
C VAL A 118 -1.99 -18.57 0.17
N ASP A 119 -3.18 -18.01 0.43
CA ASP A 119 -3.41 -17.03 1.52
C ASP A 119 -3.62 -17.68 2.90
N THR A 120 -3.52 -19.01 3.00
CA THR A 120 -3.63 -19.72 4.29
C THR A 120 -2.33 -19.70 5.09
N VAL A 121 -1.25 -19.12 4.56
CA VAL A 121 0.07 -19.12 5.20
C VAL A 121 0.19 -17.93 6.15
N ASP A 122 0.53 -18.21 7.41
CA ASP A 122 0.85 -17.15 8.37
C ASP A 122 2.25 -16.59 8.08
N VAL A 123 2.29 -15.44 7.42
CA VAL A 123 3.54 -14.69 7.16
C VAL A 123 3.71 -13.57 8.19
N PRO A 124 4.95 -13.36 8.70
CA PRO A 124 5.20 -12.34 9.72
C PRO A 124 5.02 -10.93 9.16
N VAL A 125 5.00 -9.94 10.07
CA VAL A 125 5.02 -8.51 9.75
C VAL A 125 6.46 -7.98 9.90
N MET A 126 6.86 -7.05 9.03
CA MET A 126 8.13 -6.32 9.11
C MET A 126 8.08 -5.31 10.25
N LEU A 127 8.49 -5.72 11.46
CA LEU A 127 8.41 -4.92 12.68
C LEU A 127 9.29 -3.66 12.61
N GLU A 128 10.39 -3.69 11.86
CA GLU A 128 11.28 -2.54 11.67
C GLU A 128 10.58 -1.33 11.04
N ALA A 129 9.46 -1.55 10.34
CA ALA A 129 8.66 -0.49 9.74
C ALA A 129 8.16 0.54 10.76
N GLU A 130 7.98 0.16 12.03
CA GLU A 130 7.61 1.06 13.13
C GLU A 130 8.64 2.18 13.33
N ASN A 131 9.91 1.90 13.02
CA ASN A 131 11.02 2.84 13.18
C ASN A 131 11.35 3.64 11.92
N PHE A 132 10.59 3.48 10.83
CA PHE A 132 10.79 4.24 9.61
C PHE A 132 10.45 5.72 9.83
N THR A 133 11.06 6.58 9.03
CA THR A 133 10.84 8.02 9.09
C THR A 133 10.12 8.48 7.84
N LEU A 134 9.11 9.32 8.03
CA LEU A 134 8.37 9.99 6.96
C LEU A 134 8.72 11.47 6.94
N PHE A 135 9.37 11.90 5.88
CA PHE A 135 9.58 13.31 5.59
C PHE A 135 8.39 13.85 4.81
N ILE A 136 7.77 14.91 5.31
CA ILE A 136 6.66 15.62 4.64
C ILE A 136 7.12 17.05 4.39
N LYS A 137 7.25 17.43 3.11
CA LYS A 137 7.41 18.81 2.68
C LYS A 137 6.06 19.30 2.18
N ASN A 138 5.44 20.21 2.92
CA ASN A 138 4.21 20.88 2.52
C ASN A 138 4.49 22.37 2.27
N SER A 139 4.02 22.88 1.14
CA SER A 139 4.07 24.28 0.76
C SER A 139 2.65 24.77 0.49
N ILE A 140 2.28 25.88 1.12
CA ILE A 140 0.96 26.49 1.00
C ILE A 140 1.06 27.90 0.46
N ARG A 141 0.02 28.32 -0.25
CA ARG A 141 -0.15 29.69 -0.74
C ARG A 141 -1.58 30.17 -0.51
N PHE A 142 -1.71 31.40 -0.04
CA PHE A 142 -2.95 32.16 0.03
C PHE A 142 -2.91 33.25 -1.07
N PRO A 143 -3.49 32.99 -2.25
CA PRO A 143 -3.33 33.86 -3.42
C PRO A 143 -3.86 35.27 -3.19
N LEU A 144 -4.93 35.44 -2.41
CA LEU A 144 -5.54 36.75 -2.15
C LEU A 144 -4.55 37.72 -1.48
N PHE A 145 -3.62 37.19 -0.69
CA PHE A 145 -2.63 37.97 0.05
C PHE A 145 -1.22 37.89 -0.57
N GLY A 146 -1.03 37.11 -1.64
CA GLY A 146 0.31 36.81 -2.19
C GLY A 146 1.24 36.17 -1.16
N PHE A 147 0.69 35.41 -0.20
CA PHE A 147 1.44 34.83 0.90
C PHE A 147 1.81 33.38 0.60
N GLU A 148 3.06 33.00 0.84
CA GLU A 148 3.57 31.64 0.69
C GLU A 148 4.34 31.21 1.94
N LYS A 149 4.20 29.94 2.33
CA LYS A 149 4.98 29.35 3.42
C LYS A 149 5.14 27.86 3.25
N ALA A 150 6.25 27.32 3.75
CA ALA A 150 6.48 25.88 3.83
C ALA A 150 6.67 25.44 5.29
N ASN A 151 6.42 24.15 5.57
CA ASN A 151 6.63 23.55 6.89
C ASN A 151 8.11 23.20 7.18
N LEU A 152 9.04 23.71 6.35
CA LEU A 152 10.47 23.48 6.53
C LEU A 152 11.11 24.63 7.32
N PRO A 153 12.13 24.33 8.14
CA PRO A 153 12.84 25.36 8.87
C PRO A 153 13.62 26.27 7.90
N PRO A 154 14.01 27.48 8.33
CA PRO A 154 14.68 28.45 7.47
C PRO A 154 15.99 27.92 6.86
N PRO A 155 16.40 28.42 5.68
CA PRO A 155 17.66 28.02 5.04
C PRO A 155 18.85 28.16 6.00
N GLY A 156 19.71 27.14 6.07
CA GLY A 156 20.88 27.10 6.97
C GLY A 156 20.72 26.24 8.22
N SER A 157 19.53 25.73 8.50
CA SER A 157 19.23 24.83 9.64
C SER A 157 19.31 23.33 9.28
N GLY A 158 20.02 22.96 8.20
CA GLY A 158 20.07 21.58 7.68
C GLY A 158 20.53 20.52 8.69
N GLY A 159 21.34 20.89 9.69
CA GLY A 159 21.73 20.00 10.78
C GLY A 159 20.57 19.55 11.68
N GLN A 160 19.50 20.35 11.77
CA GLN A 160 18.31 20.02 12.57
C GLN A 160 17.48 18.91 11.91
N LEU A 161 17.35 18.93 10.58
CA LEU A 161 16.61 17.91 9.82
C LEU A 161 17.23 16.51 9.93
N GLY A 162 18.54 16.41 10.17
CA GLY A 162 19.25 15.14 10.29
C GLY A 162 19.02 14.39 11.60
N ARG A 163 18.50 15.05 12.64
CA ARG A 163 18.36 14.47 13.99
C ARG A 163 16.99 14.67 14.62
N CYS A 164 16.13 15.52 14.05
CA CYS A 164 14.81 15.79 14.61
C CYS A 164 13.89 14.56 14.54
N ARG A 165 13.06 14.41 15.57
CA ARG A 165 11.86 13.57 15.55
C ARG A 165 10.68 14.46 15.90
N PHE A 166 9.61 14.37 15.12
CA PHE A 166 8.40 15.15 15.37
C PHE A 166 7.78 14.73 16.71
N HIS A 167 7.40 15.72 17.49
CA HIS A 167 6.56 15.58 18.67
C HIS A 167 5.55 16.75 18.65
N PRO A 168 4.28 16.52 19.01
CA PRO A 168 3.26 17.57 18.99
C PRO A 168 3.44 18.65 20.07
N GLU A 169 4.14 18.31 21.18
CA GLU A 169 4.52 19.23 22.27
C GLU A 169 5.98 19.66 22.20
#